data_AF-A0AAU2PP81-F1
#
_entry.id   AF-A0AAU2PP81-F1
#
_cell.length_a   1.000
_cell.length_b   1.000
_cell.length_c   1.000
_cell.angle_alpha   90.00
_cell.angle_beta   90.00
_cell.angle_gamma   90.00
#
_symmetry.space_group_name_H-M   'P 1'
#
loop_
_entity.id
_entity.type
_entity.pdbx_description
1 polymer ?
#
loop_
_entity_poly.entity_id
_entity_poly.type
_entity_poly.pdbx_seq_one_letter_code
_entity_poly.pdbx_strand_id
1 'polypeptide(L)'
;MISHRAGWSRQLLVIACTVVALATASLGWYAAQSVRPDCVVAISKVTDGNGRSLPDVNGRVWSDKELADRAYQQAVDSGRCDPPRARWKQWLG
;
A
#
# COMPACT_ATOMS: atom_id res chain seq x y z
N MET A 1 -26.91 31.72 -37.23
CA MET A 1 -25.78 30.79 -37.05
C MET A 1 -25.26 30.88 -35.61
N ILE A 2 -25.93 30.24 -34.66
CA ILE A 2 -25.49 30.11 -33.25
C ILE A 2 -25.83 28.67 -32.85
N SER A 3 -25.02 27.70 -33.28
CA SER A 3 -25.24 26.29 -32.93
C SER A 3 -23.92 25.59 -32.60
N HIS A 4 -22.80 26.00 -33.21
CA HIS A 4 -21.48 25.44 -32.90
C HIS A 4 -20.93 25.81 -31.51
N ARG A 5 -21.26 26.99 -30.95
CA ARG A 5 -20.71 27.41 -29.63
C ARG A 5 -21.31 26.66 -28.44
N ALA A 6 -22.57 26.24 -28.51
CA ALA A 6 -23.26 25.56 -27.41
C ALA A 6 -22.86 24.07 -27.28
N GLY A 7 -22.52 23.42 -28.39
CA GLY A 7 -22.02 22.04 -28.39
C GLY A 7 -20.62 21.94 -27.79
N TRP A 8 -19.75 22.91 -28.11
CA TRP A 8 -18.37 22.94 -27.62
C TRP A 8 -18.28 23.22 -26.12
N SER A 9 -19.10 24.14 -25.59
CA SER A 9 -19.14 24.40 -24.15
C SER A 9 -19.67 23.20 -23.35
N ARG A 10 -20.71 22.50 -23.84
CA ARG A 10 -21.17 21.25 -23.23
C ARG A 10 -20.11 20.15 -23.26
N GLN A 11 -19.41 20.00 -24.37
CA GLN A 11 -18.36 18.99 -24.51
C GLN A 11 -17.17 19.28 -23.59
N LEU A 12 -16.74 20.54 -23.48
CA LEU A 12 -15.70 20.97 -22.55
C LEU A 12 -16.10 20.74 -21.08
N LEU A 13 -17.36 21.01 -20.73
CA LEU A 13 -17.88 20.74 -19.39
C LEU A 13 -17.87 19.25 -19.06
N VAL A 14 -18.26 18.39 -19.99
CA VAL A 14 -18.20 16.93 -19.80
C VAL A 14 -16.77 16.46 -19.61
N ILE A 15 -15.82 16.94 -20.41
CA ILE A 15 -14.39 16.61 -20.27
C ILE A 15 -13.85 17.09 -18.92
N ALA A 16 -14.17 18.30 -18.51
CA ALA A 16 -13.75 18.82 -17.21
C ALA A 16 -14.31 17.96 -16.06
N CYS A 17 -15.59 17.60 -16.14
CA CYS A 17 -16.23 16.75 -15.13
C CYS A 17 -15.61 15.36 -15.08
N THR A 18 -15.32 14.73 -16.23
CA THR A 18 -14.67 13.41 -16.25
C THR A 18 -13.26 13.45 -15.71
N VAL A 19 -12.47 14.47 -16.04
CA VAL A 19 -11.12 14.65 -15.47
C VAL A 19 -11.18 14.82 -13.96
N VAL A 20 -12.11 15.63 -13.45
CA VAL A 20 -12.29 15.82 -12.00
C VAL A 20 -12.74 14.52 -11.33
N ALA A 21 -13.68 13.77 -11.93
CA ALA A 21 -14.11 12.47 -11.40
C ALA A 21 -12.96 11.45 -11.35
N LEU A 22 -12.13 11.40 -12.40
CA LEU A 22 -10.95 10.53 -12.44
C LEU A 22 -9.91 10.94 -11.38
N ALA A 23 -9.63 12.23 -11.25
CA ALA A 23 -8.68 12.75 -10.27
C ALA A 23 -9.16 12.45 -8.83
N THR A 24 -10.43 12.70 -8.53
CA THR A 24 -10.99 12.42 -7.20
C THR A 24 -11.03 10.93 -6.88
N ALA A 25 -11.41 10.08 -7.84
CA ALA A 25 -11.41 8.62 -7.65
C ALA A 25 -9.99 8.06 -7.43
N SER A 26 -9.01 8.51 -8.21
CA SER A 26 -7.61 8.06 -8.09
C SER A 26 -6.97 8.51 -6.78
N LEU A 27 -7.19 9.77 -6.38
CA LEU A 27 -6.75 10.28 -5.08
C LEU A 27 -7.44 9.56 -3.92
N GLY A 28 -8.74 9.30 -4.01
CA GLY A 28 -9.49 8.55 -3.01
C GLY A 28 -8.97 7.12 -2.85
N TRP A 29 -8.70 6.44 -3.96
CA TRP A 29 -8.08 5.11 -3.95
C TRP A 29 -6.69 5.13 -3.32
N TYR A 30 -5.86 6.10 -3.70
CA TYR A 30 -4.51 6.28 -3.16
C TYR A 30 -4.53 6.58 -1.65
N ALA A 31 -5.49 7.40 -1.20
CA ALA A 31 -5.74 7.71 0.20
C ALA A 31 -6.15 6.47 1.02
N ALA A 32 -7.01 5.61 0.45
CA ALA A 32 -7.52 4.42 1.09
C ALA A 32 -6.49 3.27 1.17
N GLN A 33 -5.44 3.31 0.34
CA GLN A 33 -4.43 2.27 0.31
C GLN A 33 -3.76 2.08 1.68
N SER A 34 -3.62 0.83 2.12
CA SER A 34 -2.97 0.49 3.38
C SER A 34 -1.46 0.73 3.28
N VAL A 35 -0.91 1.44 4.26
CA VAL A 35 0.52 1.67 4.43
C VAL A 35 0.98 1.17 5.78
N ARG A 36 2.19 0.61 5.83
CA ARG A 36 2.84 0.23 7.10
C ARG A 36 3.48 1.47 7.70
N PRO A 37 3.20 1.81 8.98
CA PRO A 37 3.94 2.84 9.70
C PRO A 37 5.40 2.43 9.92
N ASP A 38 6.26 3.40 10.22
CA ASP A 38 7.68 3.15 10.49
C ASP A 38 7.83 2.27 11.74
N CYS A 39 8.16 1.00 11.50
CA CYS A 39 8.32 -0.02 12.52
C CYS A 39 9.59 -0.80 12.19
N VAL A 40 10.58 -0.73 13.08
CA VAL A 40 11.84 -1.45 12.94
C VAL A 40 11.69 -2.82 13.59
N VAL A 41 11.84 -3.88 12.79
CA VAL A 41 11.85 -5.26 13.27
C VAL A 41 13.21 -5.91 13.04
N ALA A 42 13.70 -6.61 14.05
CA ALA A 42 14.89 -7.44 13.93
C ALA A 42 14.48 -8.86 13.54
N ILE A 43 15.17 -9.43 12.55
CA ILE A 43 14.94 -10.79 12.07
C ILE A 43 16.23 -11.55 12.26
N SER A 44 16.16 -12.72 12.89
CA SER A 44 17.27 -13.65 12.98
C SER A 44 16.89 -14.91 12.22
N LYS A 45 17.78 -15.37 11.33
CA LYS A 45 17.62 -16.63 10.61
C LYS A 45 18.81 -17.54 10.89
N VAL A 46 18.53 -18.83 10.98
CA VAL A 46 19.56 -19.87 11.08
C VAL A 46 19.74 -20.46 9.69
N THR A 47 21.00 -20.54 9.24
CA THR A 47 21.38 -21.13 7.96
C THR A 47 22.17 -22.41 8.17
N ASP A 48 22.28 -23.22 7.13
CA ASP A 48 23.23 -24.33 7.13
C ASP A 48 24.69 -23.83 7.09
N GLY A 49 25.65 -24.76 7.12
CA GLY A 49 27.09 -24.44 7.05
C GLY A 49 27.53 -23.80 5.73
N ASN A 50 26.67 -23.80 4.71
CA ASN A 50 26.90 -23.18 3.41
C ASN A 50 26.10 -21.88 3.24
N GLY A 51 25.47 -21.37 4.30
CA GLY A 51 24.69 -20.13 4.29
C GLY A 51 23.31 -20.25 3.64
N ARG A 52 22.82 -21.45 3.38
CA ARG A 52 21.47 -21.67 2.83
C ARG A 52 20.42 -21.60 3.93
N SER A 53 19.29 -20.97 3.62
CA SER A 53 18.15 -20.93 4.52
C SER A 53 17.67 -22.35 4.82
N LEU A 54 17.53 -22.65 6.10
CA LEU A 54 16.97 -23.92 6.55
C LEU A 54 15.45 -23.94 6.35
N PRO A 55 14.86 -25.08 5.98
CA PRO A 55 13.41 -25.24 5.95
C PRO A 55 12.83 -25.19 7.37
N ASP A 56 11.59 -24.73 7.49
CA ASP A 56 10.83 -24.79 8.73
C ASP A 56 10.35 -26.22 9.06
N VAL A 57 9.60 -26.36 10.16
CA VAL A 57 9.03 -27.65 10.60
C VAL A 57 8.11 -28.33 9.57
N ASN A 58 7.62 -27.57 8.57
CA ASN A 58 6.78 -28.04 7.49
C ASN A 58 7.55 -28.20 6.17
N GLY A 59 8.88 -28.10 6.19
CA GLY A 59 9.71 -28.20 4.98
C GLY A 59 9.75 -26.92 4.13
N ARG A 60 9.15 -25.81 4.56
CA ARG A 60 9.11 -24.56 3.79
C ARG A 60 10.36 -23.73 4.06
N VAL A 61 11.06 -23.37 2.98
CA VAL A 61 12.13 -22.37 3.04
C VAL A 61 11.53 -20.98 2.88
N TRP A 62 11.71 -20.15 3.89
CA TRP A 62 11.22 -18.77 3.90
C TRP A 62 12.23 -17.83 3.24
N SER A 63 11.73 -16.93 2.40
CA SER A 63 12.51 -15.80 1.91
C SER A 63 12.65 -14.73 2.99
N ASP A 64 13.71 -13.91 2.88
CA ASP A 64 13.95 -12.81 3.83
C ASP A 64 12.77 -11.82 3.88
N LYS A 65 12.09 -11.60 2.75
CA LYS A 65 10.89 -10.75 2.67
C LYS A 65 9.73 -11.33 3.47
N GLU A 66 9.48 -12.63 3.37
CA GLU A 66 8.39 -13.27 4.12
C GLU A 66 8.69 -13.33 5.62
N LEU A 67 9.97 -13.54 5.99
CA LEU A 67 10.42 -13.44 7.38
C LEU A 67 10.20 -12.03 7.94
N ALA A 68 10.49 -10.99 7.15
CA ALA A 68 10.25 -9.60 7.55
C ALA A 68 8.76 -9.29 7.71
N ASP A 69 7.92 -9.76 6.78
CA ASP A 69 6.48 -9.60 6.85
C ASP A 69 5.90 -10.29 8.09
N ARG A 70 6.37 -11.49 8.42
CA ARG A 70 5.98 -12.20 9.64
C ARG A 70 6.44 -11.48 10.91
N ALA A 71 7.70 -11.05 10.97
CA ALA A 71 8.24 -10.34 12.12
C ALA A 71 7.47 -9.04 12.38
N TYR A 72 7.09 -8.32 11.31
CA TYR A 72 6.21 -7.16 11.40
C TYR A 72 4.84 -7.52 11.97
N GLN A 73 4.19 -8.58 11.48
CA GLN A 73 2.89 -9.01 12.02
C GLN A 73 2.99 -9.38 13.51
N GLN A 74 4.03 -10.12 13.92
CA GLN A 74 4.26 -10.44 15.33
C GLN A 74 4.51 -9.19 16.19
N ALA A 75 5.17 -8.18 15.65
CA ALA A 75 5.36 -6.90 16.33
C ALA A 75 4.02 -6.16 16.51
N VAL A 76 3.14 -6.23 15.51
CA VAL A 76 1.77 -5.69 15.60
C VAL A 76 0.95 -6.43 16.66
N ASP A 77 0.94 -7.77 16.61
CA ASP A 77 0.17 -8.61 17.55
C ASP A 77 0.66 -8.44 19.00
N SER A 78 1.95 -8.20 19.19
CA SER A 78 2.53 -7.92 20.51
C SER A 78 2.42 -6.46 20.96
N GLY A 79 1.78 -5.59 20.18
CA GLY A 79 1.60 -4.18 20.48
C GLY A 79 2.89 -3.35 20.42
N ARG A 80 3.97 -3.89 19.85
CA ARG A 80 5.24 -3.18 19.64
C ARG A 80 5.23 -2.31 18.40
N CYS A 81 4.36 -2.61 17.44
CA CYS A 81 4.18 -1.81 16.25
C CYS A 81 2.69 -1.55 15.97
N ASP A 82 2.42 -0.43 15.32
CA ASP A 82 1.07 -0.10 14.91
C ASP A 82 0.65 -0.94 13.69
N PRO A 83 -0.64 -1.34 13.61
CA PRO A 83 -1.17 -2.04 12.46
C PRO A 83 -1.14 -1.16 11.20
N PRO A 84 -1.15 -1.77 10.01
CA PRO A 84 -1.28 -1.04 8.76
C PRO A 84 -2.51 -0.13 8.78
N ARG A 85 -2.33 1.12 8.37
CA ARG A 85 -3.39 2.13 8.36
C ARG A 85 -3.59 2.70 6.96
N ALA A 86 -4.78 3.22 6.69
CA ALA A 86 -5.04 3.92 5.44
C ALA A 86 -4.10 5.13 5.32
N ARG A 87 -3.54 5.33 4.12
CA ARG A 87 -2.51 6.35 3.85
C ARG A 87 -2.92 7.75 4.29
N TRP A 88 -4.18 8.12 4.11
CA TRP A 88 -4.65 9.46 4.51
C TRP A 88 -4.44 9.76 5.99
N LYS A 89 -4.36 8.74 6.88
CA LYS A 89 -4.05 8.97 8.30
C LYS A 89 -2.65 9.55 8.52
N GLN A 90 -1.70 9.38 7.59
CA GLN A 90 -0.38 10.02 7.66
C GLN A 90 -0.44 11.52 7.35
N TRP A 91 -1.47 11.98 6.64
CA TRP A 91 -1.63 13.40 6.29
C TRP A 91 -2.14 14.23 7.46
N LEU A 92 -2.64 13.59 8.51
CA LEU A 92 -3.20 14.25 9.68
C LEU A 92 -2.17 14.57 10.78
N GLY A 93 -0.93 14.06 10.66
CA GLY A 93 0.08 14.10 11.73
C GLY A 93 -0.12 12.98 12.74
#